data_AF-A0A7U6KMH3-F1
#
_entry.id   AF-A0A7U6KMH3-F1
#
_cell.length_a   1.000
_cell.length_b   1.000
_cell.length_c   1.000
_cell.angle_alpha   90.00
_cell.angle_beta   90.00
_cell.angle_gamma   90.00
#
_symmetry.space_group_name_H-M   'P 1'
#
loop_
_entity.id
_entity.type
_entity.pdbx_description
1 polymer ?
#
loop_
_entity_poly.entity_id
_entity_poly.type
_entity_poly.pdbx_seq_one_letter_code
_entity_poly.pdbx_strand_id
1 'polypeptide(L)'
;MACHREDYSGGMPIDTPIGNIYSTNITPSTRYGIGNYTEADFKKALRKGRAPNHQIYPAMPYPSYHGLTDDDVSALFAYFQTVPIVDKPPEKNYSFAFPVEYP
;
A
#
# COMPACT_ATOMS: atom_id res chain seq x y z
N MET A 1 9.13 -1.86 -7.89
CA MET A 1 9.22 -2.53 -9.21
C MET A 1 8.04 -3.42 -9.55
N ALA A 2 7.64 -4.44 -8.76
CA ALA A 2 6.55 -5.36 -9.11
C ALA A 2 5.15 -4.69 -9.14
N CYS A 3 4.39 -4.76 -8.03
CA CYS A 3 3.04 -4.18 -8.00
C CYS A 3 3.06 -2.64 -7.96
N HIS A 4 4.10 -1.99 -7.45
CA HIS A 4 4.09 -0.54 -7.22
C HIS A 4 4.70 0.30 -8.34
N ARG A 5 4.91 -0.27 -9.54
CA ARG A 5 5.71 0.33 -10.62
C ARG A 5 7.16 0.60 -10.20
N GLU A 6 7.92 1.17 -11.12
CA GLU A 6 9.34 1.51 -10.93
C GLU A 6 9.51 2.73 -10.01
N ASP A 7 8.62 3.71 -10.15
CA ASP A 7 8.61 4.97 -9.39
C ASP A 7 7.79 4.90 -8.08
N TYR A 8 7.35 3.70 -7.69
CA TYR A 8 6.56 3.46 -6.47
C TYR A 8 5.16 4.12 -6.44
N SER A 9 4.68 4.63 -7.57
CA SER A 9 3.40 5.30 -7.69
C SER A 9 2.18 4.37 -7.64
N GLY A 10 2.38 3.06 -7.76
CA GLY A 10 1.26 2.10 -7.74
C GLY A 10 0.46 2.06 -9.03
N GLY A 11 -0.82 1.70 -8.94
CA GLY A 11 -1.75 1.66 -10.08
C GLY A 11 -1.60 0.46 -11.00
N MET A 12 -0.89 -0.59 -10.61
CA MET A 12 -0.87 -1.85 -11.37
C MET A 12 -2.16 -2.63 -11.12
N PRO A 13 -2.88 -3.06 -12.17
CA PRO A 13 -4.06 -3.90 -12.02
C PRO A 13 -3.66 -5.30 -11.55
N ILE A 14 -4.41 -5.82 -10.59
CA ILE A 14 -4.39 -7.22 -10.19
C ILE A 14 -5.81 -7.73 -10.46
N ASP A 15 -5.94 -8.66 -11.40
CA ASP A 15 -7.22 -9.24 -11.74
C ASP A 15 -7.66 -10.19 -10.61
N THR A 16 -8.85 -9.96 -10.05
CA THR A 16 -9.45 -10.84 -9.05
C THR A 16 -10.85 -11.27 -9.50
N PRO A 17 -11.41 -12.38 -8.97
CA PRO A 17 -12.75 -12.83 -9.33
C PRO A 17 -13.87 -11.82 -9.05
N ILE A 18 -13.62 -10.82 -8.20
CA ILE A 18 -14.56 -9.77 -7.83
C ILE A 18 -14.29 -8.43 -8.54
N GLY A 19 -13.38 -8.42 -9.51
CA GLY A 19 -12.98 -7.24 -10.27
C GLY A 19 -11.52 -6.85 -10.06
N ASN A 20 -11.11 -5.76 -10.71
CA ASN A 20 -9.72 -5.33 -10.69
C ASN A 20 -9.45 -4.48 -9.45
N ILE A 21 -8.36 -4.82 -8.77
CA ILE A 21 -7.79 -3.99 -7.71
C ILE A 21 -6.49 -3.37 -8.21
N TYR A 22 -6.11 -2.25 -7.61
CA TYR A 22 -4.93 -1.50 -8.02
C TYR A 22 -4.01 -1.32 -6.82
N SER A 23 -2.71 -1.50 -7.04
CA SER A 23 -1.70 -1.22 -6.01
C SER A 23 -1.69 0.26 -5.62
N THR A 24 -1.34 0.53 -4.37
CA THR A 24 -1.31 1.90 -3.82
C THR A 24 -0.01 2.63 -4.16
N ASN A 25 -0.06 3.95 -4.10
CA ASN A 25 1.13 4.79 -4.16
C ASN A 25 1.85 4.72 -2.79
N ILE A 26 3.13 4.36 -2.79
CA ILE A 26 3.95 4.24 -1.57
C ILE A 26 5.10 5.26 -1.52
N THR A 27 5.04 6.30 -2.35
CA THR A 27 5.94 7.46 -2.29
C THR A 27 5.58 8.37 -1.11
N PRO A 28 6.45 9.33 -0.70
CA PRO A 28 6.17 10.22 0.42
C PRO A 28 5.18 11.36 0.08
N SER A 29 4.34 11.20 -0.95
CA SER A 29 3.22 12.13 -1.19
C SER A 29 2.28 12.15 0.02
N THR A 30 1.96 13.35 0.50
CA THR A 30 1.01 13.56 1.60
C THR A 30 -0.46 13.53 1.15
N ARG A 31 -0.73 13.55 -0.16
CA ARG A 31 -2.09 13.52 -0.71
C ARG A 31 -2.48 12.15 -1.23
N TYR A 32 -1.55 11.47 -1.89
CA TYR A 32 -1.83 10.23 -2.62
C TYR A 32 -0.97 9.06 -2.16
N GLY A 33 0.12 9.31 -1.42
CA GLY A 33 1.06 8.29 -0.95
C GLY A 33 1.03 8.09 0.58
N ILE A 34 2.19 7.71 1.13
CA ILE A 34 2.39 7.42 2.56
C ILE A 34 3.06 8.57 3.32
N GLY A 35 3.09 9.80 2.78
CA GLY A 35 3.78 10.93 3.39
C GLY A 35 3.22 11.36 4.77
N ASN A 36 1.98 11.01 5.08
CA ASN A 36 1.38 11.25 6.41
C ASN A 36 1.42 10.03 7.33
N TYR A 37 2.00 8.91 6.89
CA TYR A 37 2.06 7.70 7.72
C TYR A 37 3.10 7.91 8.80
N THR A 38 2.76 7.53 10.03
CA THR A 38 3.79 7.24 11.02
C THR A 38 4.44 5.89 10.72
N GLU A 39 5.63 5.65 11.26
CA GLU A 39 6.27 4.33 11.15
C GLU A 39 5.38 3.22 11.74
N ALA A 40 4.65 3.52 12.82
CA ALA A 40 3.70 2.60 13.42
C ALA A 40 2.53 2.27 12.49
N ASP A 41 2.08 3.23 11.68
CA ASP A 41 1.03 3.02 10.68
C ASP A 41 1.55 2.20 9.52
N PHE A 42 2.77 2.48 9.05
CA PHE A 42 3.44 1.68 8.03
C PHE A 42 3.62 0.22 8.47
N LYS A 43 4.01 0.00 9.74
CA LYS A 43 4.11 -1.34 10.33
C LYS A 43 2.75 -2.07 10.39
N LYS A 44 1.66 -1.37 10.73
CA LYS A 44 0.30 -1.93 10.71
C LYS A 44 -0.15 -2.26 9.29
N ALA A 45 0.17 -1.41 8.31
CA ALA A 45 -0.12 -1.66 6.91
C ALA A 45 0.62 -2.91 6.42
N LEU A 46 1.93 -3.01 6.67
CA LEU A 46 2.76 -4.14 6.25
C LEU A 46 2.40 -5.47 6.91
N ARG A 47 2.16 -5.49 8.22
CA ARG A 47 1.94 -6.74 8.97
C ARG A 47 0.47 -7.12 9.12
N LYS A 48 -0.43 -6.14 9.13
CA LYS A 48 -1.85 -6.36 9.46
C LYS A 48 -2.80 -5.98 8.32
N GLY A 49 -2.29 -5.46 7.20
CA GLY A 49 -3.14 -4.97 6.11
C GLY A 49 -4.06 -3.83 6.57
N ARG A 50 -3.62 -2.97 7.51
CA ARG A 50 -4.43 -1.85 8.02
C ARG A 50 -3.69 -0.53 7.81
N ALA A 51 -4.18 0.26 6.87
CA ALA A 51 -3.79 1.66 6.69
C ALA A 51 -4.47 2.54 7.77
N PRO A 52 -4.04 3.81 7.93
CA PRO A 52 -4.63 4.72 8.92
C PRO A 52 -6.15 4.89 8.81
N ASN A 53 -6.68 4.90 7.58
CA ASN A 53 -8.07 5.22 7.29
C ASN A 53 -8.86 4.09 6.61
N HIS A 54 -8.23 2.97 6.25
CA HIS A 54 -8.90 1.85 5.59
C HIS A 54 -8.17 0.51 5.78
N GLN A 55 -8.85 -0.58 5.45
CA GLN A 55 -8.24 -1.92 5.36
C GLN A 55 -7.69 -2.16 3.96
N ILE A 56 -6.47 -2.68 3.89
CA ILE A 56 -5.80 -2.99 2.63
C ILE A 56 -6.32 -4.34 2.13
N TYR A 57 -6.72 -4.38 0.86
CA TYR A 57 -7.17 -5.60 0.23
C TYR A 57 -6.05 -6.66 0.22
N PRO A 58 -6.33 -7.93 0.57
CA PRO A 58 -5.32 -8.97 0.80
C PRO A 58 -4.50 -9.41 -0.42
N ALA A 59 -4.67 -8.78 -1.58
CA ALA A 59 -3.76 -8.96 -2.71
C ALA A 59 -2.38 -8.32 -2.48
N MET A 60 -2.27 -7.37 -1.56
CA MET A 60 -0.98 -7.12 -0.94
C MET A 60 -0.70 -8.31 -0.01
N PRO A 61 0.37 -9.10 -0.23
CA PRO A 61 0.66 -10.30 0.55
C PRO A 61 1.24 -9.95 1.92
N TYR A 62 0.49 -9.20 2.74
CA TYR A 62 0.89 -8.81 4.10
C TYR A 62 1.28 -9.98 5.02
N PRO A 63 0.72 -11.21 4.90
CA PRO A 63 1.18 -12.34 5.71
C PRO A 63 2.63 -12.73 5.40
N SER A 64 3.10 -12.53 4.16
CA SER A 64 4.48 -12.83 3.76
C SER A 64 5.50 -11.89 4.41
N TYR A 65 5.05 -10.73 4.91
CA TYR A 65 5.91 -9.75 5.59
C TYR A 65 5.93 -9.90 7.12
N HIS A 66 5.27 -10.93 7.69
CA HIS A 66 5.29 -11.19 9.14
C HIS A 66 6.69 -11.48 9.68
N GLY A 67 7.59 -12.02 8.86
CA GLY A 67 8.96 -12.34 9.26
C GLY A 67 9.93 -11.15 9.31
N LEU A 68 9.52 -9.97 8.84
CA LEU A 68 10.36 -8.76 8.91
C LEU A 68 10.53 -8.35 10.38
N THR A 69 11.78 -8.10 10.79
CA THR A 69 12.07 -7.54 12.12
C THR A 69 11.55 -6.11 12.22
N ASP A 70 11.56 -5.55 13.43
CA ASP A 70 11.20 -4.15 13.60
C ASP A 70 12.20 -3.23 12.88
N ASP A 71 13.50 -3.54 12.96
CA ASP A 71 14.56 -2.80 12.27
C ASP A 71 14.40 -2.83 10.74
N ASP A 72 14.00 -3.98 10.17
CA ASP A 72 13.72 -4.08 8.73
C ASP A 72 12.57 -3.16 8.31
N VAL A 73 11.50 -3.11 9.13
CA VAL A 73 10.35 -2.24 8.87
C VAL A 73 10.75 -0.77 8.98
N SER A 74 11.56 -0.40 9.98
CA SER A 74 12.09 0.95 10.15
C SER A 74 12.96 1.37 8.97
N ALA A 75 13.85 0.47 8.51
CA ALA A 75 14.72 0.72 7.37
C ALA A 75 13.93 0.90 6.07
N LEU A 76 12.92 0.05 5.84
CA LEU A 76 12.01 0.19 4.68
C LEU A 76 11.24 1.50 4.74
N PHE A 77 10.69 1.86 5.91
CA PHE A 77 9.96 3.11 6.08
C PHE A 77 10.88 4.30 5.77
N ALA A 78 12.07 4.34 6.36
CA ALA A 78 13.07 5.38 6.11
C ALA A 78 13.42 5.47 4.62
N TYR A 79 13.64 4.34 3.95
CA TYR A 79 13.89 4.30 2.51
C TYR A 79 12.76 4.95 1.71
N PHE A 80 11.49 4.58 1.98
CA PHE A 80 10.35 5.17 1.26
C PHE A 80 10.11 6.64 1.57
N GLN A 81 10.65 7.18 2.66
CA GLN A 81 10.65 8.63 2.87
C GLN A 81 11.69 9.36 1.99
N THR A 82 12.65 8.65 1.39
CA THR A 82 13.69 9.24 0.52
C THR A 82 13.40 9.10 -0.98
N VAL A 83 12.45 8.26 -1.39
CA VAL A 83 12.16 8.09 -2.81
C VAL A 83 11.51 9.36 -3.40
N PRO A 84 11.68 9.61 -4.71
CA PRO A 84 11.02 10.75 -5.36
C PRO A 84 9.51 10.77 -5.13
N ILE A 85 8.98 11.95 -4.83
CA ILE A 85 7.54 12.14 -4.62
C ILE A 85 6.80 11.98 -5.95
N VAL A 86 5.80 11.10 -6.00
CA VAL A 86 4.82 11.06 -7.09
C VAL A 86 3.47 11.50 -6.54
N ASP A 87 3.11 12.75 -6.81
CA ASP A 87 1.90 13.38 -6.27
C ASP A 87 0.77 13.40 -7.29
N LYS A 88 0.33 12.20 -7.70
CA LYS A 88 -0.74 12.01 -8.67
C LYS A 88 -1.83 11.11 -8.08
N PRO A 89 -3.12 11.37 -8.41
CA PRO A 89 -4.19 10.47 -8.02
C PRO A 89 -3.99 9.09 -8.64
N PRO A 90 -4.49 8.01 -8.02
CA PRO A 90 -4.49 6.69 -8.63
C PRO A 90 -5.19 6.77 -10.00
N GLU A 91 -4.52 6.25 -11.03
CA GLU A 91 -5.06 6.26 -12.41
C GLU A 91 -6.41 5.53 -12.50
N LYS A 92 -6.61 4.53 -11.63
CA LYS A 92 -7.84 3.74 -11.53
C LYS A 92 -8.10 3.33 -10.08
N ASN A 93 -9.37 3.34 -9.69
CA ASN A 93 -9.84 2.84 -8.39
C ASN A 93 -10.54 1.49 -8.57
N TYR A 94 -10.58 0.70 -7.50
CA TYR A 94 -11.42 -0.48 -7.43
C TYR A 94 -12.90 -0.07 -7.33
N SER A 95 -13.80 -0.88 -7.87
CA SER A 95 -15.23 -0.60 -7.98
C SER A 95 -16.07 -1.12 -6.80
N PHE A 96 -15.44 -1.71 -5.78
CA PHE A 96 -16.12 -2.33 -4.63
C PHE A 96 -15.53 -1.87 -3.29
N ALA A 97 -16.35 -1.68 -2.27
CA ALA A 97 -15.86 -1.33 -0.92
C ALA A 97 -15.28 -2.58 -0.23
N PHE A 98 -14.16 -2.42 0.51
CA PHE A 98 -13.60 -3.45 1.38
C PHE A 98 -13.76 -3.03 2.85
N PRO A 99 -14.14 -3.95 3.78
CA PRO A 99 -14.40 -5.37 3.57
C PRO A 99 -15.63 -5.61 2.69
N VAL A 100 -15.52 -6.57 1.76
CA VAL A 100 -16.67 -6.99 0.96
C VAL A 100 -17.62 -7.75 1.88
N GLU A 101 -18.77 -7.16 2.17
CA GLU A 101 -19.88 -7.88 2.80
C GLU A 101 -20.42 -8.88 1.78
N TYR A 102 -20.23 -10.17 2.04
CA TYR A 102 -20.96 -11.21 1.33
C TYR A 102 -22.39 -11.25 1.90
N PRO A 103 -23.44 -11.28 1.05
CA PRO A 103 -24.79 -11.54 1.50
C PRO A 103 -24.94 -12.95 2.10
#